data_AF-A0AAD4VYQ7-F1
#
_entry.id   AF-A0AAD4VYQ7-F1
#
_cell.length_a   1.000
_cell.length_b   1.000
_cell.length_c   1.000
_cell.angle_alpha   90.00
_cell.angle_beta   90.00
_cell.angle_gamma   90.00
#
_symmetry.space_group_name_H-M   'P 1'
#
loop_
_entity.id
_entity.type
_entity.pdbx_description
1 polymer ?
#
loop_
_entity_poly.entity_id
_entity_poly.type
_entity_poly.pdbx_seq_one_letter_code
_entity_poly.pdbx_strand_id
1 'polypeptide(L)'
;MDPYSTAQREVVASLACLSTTCRETPQAEYPFVAVEFDIFKNTVPTIRDPNGDHVGIDINFLKSNITMPWISYNSSSKNLNVAFTSFLNGTNGIQVETTSYLSYIVDLKQYLPDWVIVWFSAATGNELAVHKILSWNFTSTALVDEGKKPVFPVSIPTV
;
A
#
# COMPACT_ATOMS: atom_id res chain seq x y z
N MET A 1 -24.44 14.00 -1.80
CA MET A 1 -23.27 13.88 -0.92
C MET A 1 -23.09 12.41 -0.66
N ASP A 2 -21.97 11.86 -1.10
CA ASP A 2 -21.67 10.43 -1.00
C ASP A 2 -21.11 10.14 0.41
N PRO A 3 -21.73 9.25 1.22
CA PRO A 3 -21.27 8.98 2.59
C PRO A 3 -19.90 8.31 2.67
N TYR A 4 -19.28 7.95 1.54
CA TYR A 4 -17.93 7.39 1.46
C TYR A 4 -16.84 8.43 1.15
N SER A 5 -17.21 9.70 0.95
CA SER A 5 -16.26 10.79 0.69
C SER A 5 -15.70 11.37 1.99
N THR A 6 -14.82 10.60 2.65
CA THR A 6 -13.83 11.22 3.55
C THR A 6 -12.49 11.00 2.88
N ALA A 7 -12.02 12.01 2.14
CA ALA A 7 -10.71 11.98 1.51
C ALA A 7 -9.65 11.76 2.61
N GLN A 8 -9.05 10.58 2.60
CA GLN A 8 -8.09 10.13 3.61
C GLN A 8 -6.70 10.63 3.28
N ARG A 9 -5.90 10.95 4.30
CA ARG A 9 -4.55 11.50 4.15
C ARG A 9 -3.55 10.39 3.96
N GLU A 10 -3.68 9.67 2.86
CA GLU A 10 -2.88 8.48 2.62
C GLU A 10 -1.91 8.76 1.48
N VAL A 11 -0.68 8.25 1.56
CA VAL A 11 0.09 7.90 0.36
C VAL A 11 0.11 6.40 0.29
N VAL A 12 -0.48 5.86 -0.75
CA VAL A 12 -0.54 4.42 -0.95
C VAL A 12 0.30 4.06 -2.16
N ALA A 13 1.28 3.18 -1.98
CA ALA A 13 1.85 2.44 -3.10
C ALA A 13 1.05 1.15 -3.25
N SER A 14 0.31 1.02 -4.35
CA SER A 14 -0.69 -0.04 -4.51
C SER A 14 -0.39 -0.93 -5.70
N LEU A 15 -0.66 -2.22 -5.52
CA LEU A 15 -0.92 -3.17 -6.59
C LEU A 15 -2.43 -3.35 -6.65
N ALA A 16 -3.08 -2.97 -7.75
CA ALA A 16 -4.52 -3.09 -7.90
C ALA A 16 -4.92 -3.67 -9.26
N CYS A 17 -6.06 -4.38 -9.32
CA CYS A 17 -6.77 -4.58 -10.57
C CYS A 17 -7.93 -3.56 -10.69
N LEU A 18 -7.94 -2.82 -11.80
CA LEU A 18 -8.92 -1.76 -12.09
C LEU A 18 -10.08 -2.23 -13.00
N SER A 19 -10.18 -3.53 -13.31
CA SER A 19 -11.18 -4.09 -14.23
C SER A 19 -12.09 -5.11 -13.55
N THR A 20 -13.39 -5.05 -13.85
CA THR A 20 -14.40 -6.03 -13.42
C THR A 20 -14.17 -7.44 -13.97
N THR A 21 -13.28 -7.60 -14.95
CA THR A 21 -12.93 -8.90 -15.55
C THR A 21 -11.92 -9.70 -14.74
N CYS A 22 -11.32 -9.15 -13.68
CA CYS A 22 -10.36 -9.86 -12.79
C CYS A 22 -11.02 -10.86 -11.83
N ARG A 23 -12.27 -11.25 -12.09
CA ARG A 23 -13.10 -12.03 -11.19
C ARG A 23 -12.74 -13.52 -11.24
N GLU A 24 -11.56 -13.88 -10.74
CA GLU A 24 -11.21 -15.27 -10.44
C GLU A 24 -11.25 -15.60 -8.94
N THR A 25 -11.27 -14.59 -8.06
CA THR A 25 -11.42 -14.78 -6.60
C THR A 25 -12.66 -14.05 -6.06
N PRO A 26 -13.49 -14.71 -5.22
CA PRO A 26 -14.79 -14.18 -4.79
C PRO A 26 -14.73 -13.13 -3.65
N GLN A 27 -13.57 -12.55 -3.33
CA GLN A 27 -13.36 -11.93 -2.02
C GLN A 27 -13.32 -10.38 -1.99
N ALA A 28 -13.07 -9.69 -3.12
CA ALA A 28 -13.11 -8.22 -3.21
C ALA A 28 -13.43 -7.75 -4.64
N GLU A 29 -14.25 -6.70 -4.78
CA GLU A 29 -14.63 -6.13 -6.10
C GLU A 29 -13.44 -5.47 -6.81
N TYR A 30 -12.51 -4.91 -6.04
CA TYR A 30 -11.26 -4.33 -6.50
C TYR A 30 -10.12 -4.86 -5.64
N PRO A 31 -9.52 -6.01 -6.00
CA PRO A 31 -8.44 -6.58 -5.22
C PRO A 31 -7.23 -5.66 -5.22
N PHE A 32 -6.68 -5.38 -4.04
CA PHE A 32 -5.47 -4.59 -3.91
C PHE A 32 -4.60 -5.03 -2.72
N VAL A 33 -3.30 -4.80 -2.88
CA VAL A 33 -2.33 -4.81 -1.78
C VAL A 33 -1.60 -3.49 -1.80
N ALA A 34 -1.50 -2.87 -0.64
CA ALA A 34 -1.05 -1.50 -0.50
C ALA A 34 -0.07 -1.35 0.66
N VAL A 35 0.89 -0.45 0.50
CA VAL A 35 1.68 0.10 1.60
C VAL A 35 1.22 1.53 1.79
N GLU A 36 0.64 1.81 2.96
CA GLU A 36 0.17 3.14 3.33
C GLU A 36 1.22 3.86 4.19
N PHE A 37 1.40 5.15 3.91
CA PHE A 37 2.00 6.11 4.82
C PHE A 37 0.89 7.06 5.24
N ASP A 38 0.37 6.81 6.44
CA ASP A 38 -0.77 7.56 6.97
C ASP A 38 -0.29 8.53 8.04
N ILE A 39 -0.67 9.79 7.84
CA ILE A 39 -0.33 10.92 8.70
C ILE A 39 -1.56 11.41 9.49
N PHE A 40 -2.62 10.60 9.52
CA PHE A 40 -3.87 10.99 10.17
C PHE A 40 -4.67 9.83 10.70
N LYS A 41 -4.92 9.90 12.00
CA LYS A 41 -5.69 8.89 12.69
C LYS A 41 -7.19 8.94 12.37
N ASN A 42 -7.69 8.00 11.57
CA ASN A 42 -9.11 7.69 11.43
C ASN A 42 -9.57 6.68 12.49
N THR A 43 -10.50 7.12 13.35
CA THR A 43 -11.04 6.28 14.46
C THR A 43 -12.26 5.46 14.07
N VAL A 44 -12.72 5.56 12.82
CA VAL A 44 -13.93 4.87 12.35
C VAL A 44 -13.76 3.34 12.40
N PRO A 45 -14.82 2.55 12.69
CA PRO A 45 -14.68 1.11 12.92
C PRO A 45 -14.11 0.30 11.76
N THR A 46 -14.22 0.81 10.54
CA THR A 46 -13.77 0.19 9.28
C THR A 46 -12.29 0.41 8.97
N ILE A 47 -11.60 1.28 9.72
CA ILE A 47 -10.19 1.68 9.48
C ILE A 47 -9.39 1.46 10.78
N ARG A 48 -9.72 2.22 11.84
CA ARG A 48 -9.20 2.06 13.21
C ARG A 48 -7.68 2.21 13.31
N ASP A 49 -7.19 3.38 12.96
CA ASP A 49 -5.76 3.65 13.01
C ASP A 49 -5.17 3.63 14.42
N PRO A 50 -3.89 3.25 14.55
CA PRO A 50 -3.13 3.41 15.78
C PRO A 50 -2.99 4.89 16.17
N ASN A 51 -2.39 5.13 17.33
CA ASN A 51 -2.08 6.51 17.74
C ASN A 51 -0.84 7.02 17.00
N GLY A 52 -0.96 8.21 16.41
CA GLY A 52 0.13 8.86 15.67
C GLY A 52 0.21 8.38 14.23
N ASP A 53 1.16 8.95 13.50
CA ASP A 53 1.47 8.57 12.12
C ASP A 53 1.96 7.11 12.07
N HIS A 54 1.59 6.38 11.03
CA HIS A 54 1.97 4.98 10.88
C HIS A 54 2.28 4.59 9.44
N VAL A 55 2.97 3.46 9.32
CA VAL A 55 3.10 2.74 8.05
C VAL A 55 2.35 1.43 8.18
N GLY A 56 1.48 1.16 7.21
CA GLY A 56 0.59 0.02 7.18
C GLY A 56 0.74 -0.84 5.93
N ILE A 57 0.33 -2.10 6.03
CA ILE A 57 0.10 -2.97 4.86
C ILE A 57 -1.38 -3.31 4.81
N ASP A 58 -2.01 -2.95 3.70
CA ASP A 58 -3.45 -3.09 3.49
C ASP A 58 -3.72 -4.18 2.47
N ILE A 59 -4.68 -5.04 2.75
CA ILE A 59 -5.12 -6.10 1.84
C ILE A 59 -6.63 -5.99 1.68
N ASN A 60 -7.08 -5.49 0.52
CA ASN A 60 -8.48 -5.30 0.14
C ASN A 60 -9.32 -4.37 1.04
N PHE A 61 -8.80 -3.90 2.18
CA PHE A 61 -9.47 -3.03 3.13
C PHE A 61 -8.49 -1.96 3.63
N LEU A 62 -9.00 -0.76 3.92
CA LEU A 62 -8.22 0.36 4.47
C LEU A 62 -7.85 0.18 5.96
N LYS A 63 -8.39 -0.85 6.61
CA LYS A 63 -7.88 -1.29 7.90
C LYS A 63 -6.65 -2.15 7.65
N SER A 64 -5.48 -1.63 7.99
CA SER A 64 -4.22 -2.32 7.77
C SER A 64 -4.15 -3.66 8.50
N ASN A 65 -3.67 -4.67 7.78
CA ASN A 65 -3.43 -6.01 8.30
C ASN A 65 -2.31 -6.02 9.34
N ILE A 66 -1.34 -5.13 9.14
CA ILE A 66 -0.31 -4.81 10.10
C ILE A 66 0.00 -3.32 10.02
N THR A 67 0.08 -2.70 11.19
CA THR A 67 0.55 -1.33 11.37
C THR A 67 1.78 -1.37 12.25
N MET A 68 2.81 -0.61 11.90
CA MET A 68 3.92 -0.38 12.82
C MET A 68 3.92 1.05 13.33
N PRO A 69 3.70 1.26 14.65
CA PRO A 69 3.96 2.55 15.27
C PRO A 69 5.46 2.83 15.44
N TRP A 70 6.33 1.79 15.42
CA TRP A 70 7.78 1.76 15.07
C TRP A 70 8.49 0.43 15.48
N ILE A 71 9.45 0.01 14.63
CA ILE A 71 10.56 -0.99 14.60
C ILE A 71 10.50 -2.36 15.37
N SER A 72 10.57 -3.51 14.64
CA SER A 72 11.52 -4.65 14.83
C SER A 72 11.36 -5.79 13.77
N TYR A 73 12.38 -6.66 13.59
CA TYR A 73 12.70 -7.48 12.40
C TYR A 73 12.76 -9.02 12.63
N ASN A 74 12.36 -9.83 11.62
CA ASN A 74 12.79 -11.23 11.36
C ASN A 74 12.47 -11.65 9.88
N SER A 75 13.38 -12.34 9.16
CA SER A 75 13.40 -12.39 7.67
C SER A 75 13.26 -13.76 6.96
N SER A 76 12.63 -14.79 7.54
CA SER A 76 12.72 -16.15 6.96
C SER A 76 11.58 -16.67 6.07
N SER A 77 10.57 -15.89 5.66
CA SER A 77 9.38 -16.48 5.00
C SER A 77 8.53 -15.49 4.17
N LYS A 78 8.17 -15.83 2.91
CA LYS A 78 7.16 -15.18 2.02
C LYS A 78 6.78 -13.74 2.42
N ASN A 79 7.77 -12.86 2.43
CA ASN A 79 7.69 -11.61 3.19
C ASN A 79 7.51 -10.41 2.26
N LEU A 80 6.41 -9.67 2.41
CA LEU A 80 6.36 -8.30 1.91
C LEU A 80 7.18 -7.43 2.88
N ASN A 81 8.35 -6.99 2.42
CA ASN A 81 9.26 -6.17 3.20
C ASN A 81 9.27 -4.74 2.66
N VAL A 82 8.95 -3.78 3.51
CA VAL A 82 8.96 -2.36 3.24
C VAL A 82 10.09 -1.75 4.04
N ALA A 83 11.11 -1.22 3.36
CA ALA A 83 12.14 -0.40 3.98
C ALA A 83 11.84 1.07 3.69
N PHE A 84 11.83 1.92 4.71
CA PHE A 84 11.63 3.34 4.55
C PHE A 84 12.52 4.14 5.50
N THR A 85 12.94 5.31 5.04
CA THR A 85 13.76 6.24 5.83
C THR A 85 12.92 7.41 6.26
N SER A 86 12.96 7.73 7.55
CA SER A 86 12.33 8.92 8.13
C SER A 86 13.39 9.84 8.75
N PHE A 87 13.07 11.13 8.86
CA PHE A 87 13.92 12.10 9.53
C PHE A 87 13.26 12.50 10.84
N LEU A 88 13.86 12.08 11.96
CA LEU A 88 13.36 12.37 13.29
C LEU A 88 14.09 13.56 13.89
N ASN A 89 13.37 14.39 14.63
CA ASN A 89 13.98 15.49 15.36
C ASN A 89 14.79 14.93 16.54
N GLY A 90 16.12 15.04 16.46
CA GLY A 90 17.02 14.72 17.56
C GLY A 90 16.97 15.75 18.68
N THR A 91 17.70 15.49 19.77
CA THR A 91 17.67 16.24 21.02
C THR A 91 18.04 17.74 20.90
N ASN A 92 18.65 18.13 19.78
CA ASN A 92 19.11 19.51 19.52
C ASN A 92 18.47 20.13 18.25
N GLY A 93 17.35 19.59 17.77
CA GLY A 93 16.73 20.02 16.50
C GLY A 93 17.47 19.57 15.24
N ILE A 94 18.51 18.73 15.40
CA ILE A 94 19.21 18.08 14.30
C ILE A 94 18.34 16.92 13.82
N GLN A 95 18.04 16.87 12.52
CA GLN A 95 17.34 15.74 11.92
C GLN A 95 18.27 14.52 11.90
N VAL A 96 17.80 13.41 12.46
CA VAL A 96 18.48 12.12 12.44
C VAL A 96 17.77 11.22 11.45
N GLU A 97 18.52 10.72 10.47
CA GLU A 97 18.04 9.73 9.52
C GLU A 97 17.83 8.39 10.23
N THR A 98 16.62 7.84 10.14
CA THR A 98 16.26 6.56 10.75
C THR A 98 15.62 5.66 9.70
N THR A 99 16.28 4.55 9.38
CA THR A 99 15.72 3.51 8.51
C THR A 99 14.88 2.53 9.33
N SER A 100 13.66 2.29 8.88
CA SER A 100 12.68 1.37 9.47
C SER A 100 12.27 0.30 8.46
N TYR A 101 11.79 -0.82 8.99
CA TYR A 101 11.35 -1.98 8.20
C TYR A 101 9.98 -2.45 8.67
N LEU A 102 9.04 -2.66 7.75
CA LEU A 102 7.76 -3.32 8.00
C LEU A 102 7.70 -4.62 7.21
N SER A 103 7.29 -5.70 7.87
CA SER A 103 7.32 -7.05 7.33
C SER A 103 5.97 -7.74 7.55
N TYR A 104 5.42 -8.32 6.49
CA TYR A 104 4.18 -9.09 6.56
C TYR A 104 4.25 -10.33 5.67
N ILE A 105 3.92 -11.49 6.25
CA ILE A 105 3.89 -12.74 5.50
C ILE A 105 2.58 -12.80 4.73
N VAL A 106 2.64 -12.65 3.41
CA VAL A 106 1.47 -12.64 2.53
C VAL A 106 1.74 -13.44 1.26
N ASP A 107 0.77 -14.27 0.88
CA ASP A 107 0.76 -14.92 -0.42
C ASP A 107 -0.07 -14.08 -1.40
N LEU A 108 0.62 -13.26 -2.21
CA LEU A 108 -0.04 -12.31 -3.12
C LEU A 108 -1.00 -13.00 -4.11
N LYS A 109 -0.76 -14.27 -4.47
CA LYS A 109 -1.64 -15.04 -5.35
C LYS A 109 -3.03 -15.31 -4.77
N GLN A 110 -3.19 -15.19 -3.45
CA GLN A 110 -4.49 -15.35 -2.81
C GLN A 110 -5.37 -14.10 -2.96
N TYR A 111 -4.75 -12.94 -3.17
CA TYR A 111 -5.43 -11.65 -3.12
C TYR A 111 -5.42 -10.91 -4.45
N LEU A 112 -4.40 -11.11 -5.28
CA LEU A 112 -4.20 -10.39 -6.54
C LEU A 112 -4.32 -11.36 -7.74
N PRO A 113 -4.89 -10.90 -8.86
CA PRO A 113 -4.86 -11.64 -10.11
C PRO A 113 -3.44 -11.67 -10.71
N ASP A 114 -3.25 -12.47 -11.77
CA ASP A 114 -1.97 -12.60 -12.48
C ASP A 114 -1.42 -11.27 -13.00
N TRP A 115 -2.32 -10.34 -13.35
CA TRP A 115 -1.99 -9.02 -13.89
C TRP A 115 -2.43 -7.92 -12.94
N VAL A 116 -1.47 -7.09 -12.55
CA VAL A 116 -1.70 -5.96 -11.65
C VAL A 116 -1.13 -4.68 -12.23
N ILE A 117 -1.67 -3.55 -11.80
CA ILE A 117 -1.10 -2.24 -12.03
C ILE A 117 -0.42 -1.81 -10.73
N VAL A 118 0.85 -1.38 -10.84
CA VAL A 118 1.60 -0.78 -9.73
C VAL A 118 1.54 0.73 -9.91
N TRP A 119 1.06 1.44 -8.88
CA TRP A 119 0.92 2.89 -8.92
C TRP A 119 0.93 3.50 -7.53
N PHE A 120 0.89 4.83 -7.47
CA PHE A 120 0.72 5.58 -6.24
C PHE A 120 -0.63 6.30 -6.24
N SER A 121 -1.28 6.34 -5.08
CA SER A 121 -2.42 7.23 -4.82
C SER A 121 -2.11 8.09 -3.61
N ALA A 122 -2.64 9.31 -3.60
CA ALA A 122 -2.63 10.12 -2.41
C ALA A 122 -3.85 11.04 -2.34
N ALA A 123 -4.27 11.38 -1.12
CA ALA A 123 -5.38 12.30 -0.90
C ALA A 123 -5.12 13.22 0.29
N THR A 124 -5.82 14.35 0.31
CA THR A 124 -5.79 15.30 1.42
C THR A 124 -7.20 15.52 1.93
N GLY A 125 -7.34 15.59 3.26
CA GLY A 125 -8.58 15.94 3.94
C GLY A 125 -8.66 17.44 4.26
N ASN A 126 -9.25 17.77 5.41
CA ASN A 126 -9.50 19.17 5.83
C ASN A 126 -8.25 20.02 6.15
N GLU A 127 -7.19 19.40 6.68
CA GLU A 127 -5.88 20.03 6.86
C GLU A 127 -5.00 19.88 5.60
N LEU A 128 -3.90 20.63 5.50
CA LEU A 128 -3.03 20.59 4.33
C LEU A 128 -2.04 19.41 4.41
N ALA A 129 -1.93 18.65 3.33
CA ALA A 129 -0.89 17.65 3.13
C ALA A 129 -0.27 17.82 1.73
N VAL A 130 1.04 17.62 1.63
CA VAL A 130 1.77 17.67 0.35
C VAL A 130 2.39 16.31 0.11
N HIS A 131 2.05 15.71 -1.02
CA HIS A 131 2.54 14.41 -1.44
C HIS A 131 3.38 14.60 -2.70
N LYS A 132 4.66 14.24 -2.64
CA LYS A 132 5.58 14.43 -3.77
C LYS A 132 6.47 13.20 -3.93
N ILE A 133 6.42 12.61 -5.12
CA ILE A 133 7.35 11.57 -5.55
C ILE A 133 8.44 12.26 -6.35
N LEU A 134 9.68 12.22 -5.85
CA LEU A 134 10.82 12.86 -6.51
C LEU A 134 11.40 11.97 -7.62
N SER A 135 11.42 10.67 -7.38
CA SER A 135 11.85 9.65 -8.32
C SER A 135 11.19 8.32 -7.94
N TRP A 136 11.05 7.42 -8.91
CA TRP A 136 10.56 6.08 -8.67
C TRP A 136 11.29 5.10 -9.58
N ASN A 137 11.60 3.93 -9.03
CA ASN A 137 12.10 2.79 -9.77
C ASN A 137 11.30 1.56 -9.33
N PHE A 138 10.94 0.73 -10.30
CA PHE A 138 10.27 -0.54 -10.06
C PHE A 138 10.97 -1.64 -10.85
N THR A 139 11.25 -2.75 -10.17
CA THR A 139 11.80 -3.96 -10.77
C THR A 139 10.96 -5.15 -10.31
N SER A 140 10.60 -6.03 -11.24
CA SER A 140 9.94 -7.30 -10.94
C SER A 140 10.65 -8.44 -11.66
N THR A 141 10.60 -9.63 -11.09
CA THR A 141 11.06 -10.86 -11.73
C THR A 141 9.87 -11.76 -12.00
N ALA A 142 9.82 -12.36 -13.19
CA ALA A 142 8.79 -13.34 -13.49
C ALA A 142 9.00 -14.58 -12.61
N LEU A 143 7.94 -15.04 -11.97
CA LEU A 143 7.87 -16.42 -11.48
C LEU A 143 7.62 -17.26 -12.73
N VAL A 144 8.65 -17.96 -13.20
CA VAL A 144 8.58 -18.77 -14.43
C VAL A 144 7.42 -19.76 -14.29
N ASP A 145 6.41 -19.60 -15.15
CA ASP A 145 5.41 -20.64 -15.42
C ASP A 145 5.61 -21.03 -16.89
N GLU A 146 6.50 -22.00 -17.13
CA GLU A 146 6.78 -22.52 -18.47
C GLU A 146 5.48 -23.10 -19.05
N GLY A 147 4.76 -22.32 -19.85
CA GLY A 147 3.64 -22.84 -20.67
C GLY A 147 2.44 -21.93 -20.87
N LYS A 148 2.26 -20.84 -20.12
CA LYS A 148 1.12 -19.92 -20.31
C LYS A 148 1.54 -18.65 -21.05
N LYS A 149 0.96 -18.42 -22.24
CA LYS A 149 1.12 -17.15 -22.96
C LYS A 149 0.50 -16.02 -22.14
N PRO A 150 1.16 -14.86 -22.01
CA PRO A 150 0.58 -13.71 -21.33
C PRO A 150 -0.68 -13.24 -22.07
N VAL A 151 -1.82 -13.24 -21.37
CA VAL A 151 -3.07 -12.61 -21.85
C VAL A 151 -3.13 -11.23 -21.22
N PHE A 152 -2.81 -10.20 -21.99
CA PHE A 152 -2.89 -8.82 -21.51
C PHE A 152 -4.35 -8.41 -21.30
N PRO A 153 -4.70 -7.71 -20.20
CA PRO A 153 -5.99 -7.06 -20.09
C PRO A 153 -6.14 -6.04 -21.22
N VAL A 154 -7.33 -6.02 -21.83
CA VAL A 154 -7.70 -5.05 -22.88
C VAL A 154 -7.41 -3.64 -22.39
N SER A 155 -6.75 -2.85 -23.23
CA SER A 155 -6.40 -1.46 -22.97
C SER A 155 -7.55 -0.69 -22.31
N ILE A 156 -7.28 -0.08 -21.16
CA ILE A 156 -8.20 0.86 -20.50
C ILE A 156 -8.43 2.02 -21.48
N PRO A 157 -9.68 2.36 -21.83
CA PRO A 157 -9.97 3.56 -22.60
C PRO A 157 -9.46 4.78 -21.82
N THR A 158 -8.59 5.57 -22.45
CA THR A 158 -8.24 6.91 -21.94
C THR A 158 -9.49 7.78 -21.94
N VAL A 159 -9.84 8.33 -20.77
CA VAL A 159 -10.79 9.45 -20.63
C VAL A 159 -10.08 10.75 -20.96
#